data_AF-A0A267E6B5-F1
#
_entry.id   AF-A0A267E6B5-F1
#
_cell.length_a   1.000
_cell.length_b   1.000
_cell.length_c   1.000
_cell.angle_alpha   90.00
_cell.angle_beta   90.00
_cell.angle_gamma   90.00
#
_symmetry.space_group_name_H-M   'P 1'
#
loop_
_entity.id
_entity.type
_entity.pdbx_description
1 polymer ?
#
loop_
_entity_poly.entity_id
_entity_poly.type
_entity_poly.pdbx_seq_one_letter_code
_entity_poly.pdbx_strand_id
1 'polypeptide(L)'
;EAIQRDDKLKRIPSHRLEMSPKSLSELKQYSRPVETVHRTVQALLLLLGYYEKRTRKWHRCQPLLKSINKFVAEFQPRFVDPRIAARSSEILGSIDKREIALQSAAAFAFYQWAVRTTQSIKDATSVDSFVPASMVQQRWILRVTMEEDSALDFQDKGIRKKSARRPRTSKI
;
A
#
# COMPACT_ATOMS: atom_id res chain seq x y z
N GLU A 1 -25.13 2.18 -8.18
CA GLU A 1 -24.11 1.95 -7.12
C GLU A 1 -22.78 2.66 -7.38
N ALA A 2 -22.11 2.42 -8.52
CA ALA A 2 -20.81 3.04 -8.81
C ALA A 2 -20.80 4.59 -8.79
N ILE A 3 -21.85 5.23 -9.33
CA ILE A 3 -22.00 6.70 -9.34
C ILE A 3 -22.18 7.24 -7.91
N GLN A 4 -23.00 6.58 -7.08
CA GLN A 4 -23.21 6.97 -5.68
C GLN A 4 -21.95 6.80 -4.83
N ARG A 5 -21.16 5.75 -5.08
CA ARG A 5 -19.84 5.57 -4.47
C ARG A 5 -18.91 6.72 -4.85
N ASP A 6 -18.82 7.03 -6.14
CA ASP A 6 -17.92 8.07 -6.65
C ASP A 6 -18.28 9.45 -6.05
N ASP A 7 -19.57 9.77 -5.95
CA ASP A 7 -20.05 11.01 -5.33
C ASP A 7 -19.73 11.09 -3.83
N LYS A 8 -19.87 9.97 -3.09
CA LYS A 8 -19.46 9.91 -1.69
C LYS A 8 -17.96 10.13 -1.54
N LEU A 9 -17.16 9.48 -2.37
CA LEU A 9 -15.69 9.53 -2.27
C LEU A 9 -15.10 10.88 -2.71
N LYS A 10 -15.75 11.58 -3.65
CA LYS A 10 -15.39 12.95 -4.05
C LYS A 10 -15.55 13.96 -2.92
N ARG A 11 -16.46 13.72 -1.98
CA ARG A 11 -16.75 14.61 -0.86
C ARG A 11 -15.85 14.36 0.35
N ILE A 12 -15.04 13.30 0.34
CA ILE A 12 -14.08 13.02 1.41
C ILE A 12 -12.96 14.06 1.34
N PRO A 13 -12.73 14.84 2.41
CA PRO A 13 -11.61 15.76 2.47
C PRO A 13 -10.29 15.02 2.30
N SER A 14 -9.35 15.59 1.54
CA SER A 14 -7.99 15.06 1.45
C SER A 14 -7.38 14.97 2.85
N HIS A 15 -7.20 13.76 3.36
CA HIS A 15 -6.52 13.55 4.63
C HIS A 15 -5.05 13.94 4.47
N ARG A 16 -4.54 14.83 5.32
CA ARG A 16 -3.11 15.17 5.34
C ARG A 16 -2.38 14.30 6.36
N LEU A 17 -1.08 14.14 6.14
CA LEU A 17 -0.19 13.56 7.14
C LEU A 17 0.12 14.61 8.20
N GLU A 18 -0.30 14.34 9.43
CA GLU A 18 -0.05 15.19 10.60
C GLU A 18 1.26 14.73 11.27
N MET A 19 2.41 15.11 10.72
CA MET A 19 3.72 14.78 11.30
C MET A 19 4.78 15.85 11.03
N SER A 20 5.82 15.88 11.87
CA SER A 20 6.96 16.77 11.67
C SER A 20 7.90 16.27 10.56
N PRO A 21 8.57 17.16 9.80
CA PRO A 21 9.61 16.76 8.84
C PRO A 21 10.76 15.97 9.48
N LYS A 22 11.09 16.28 10.75
CA LYS A 22 12.13 15.58 11.51
C LYS A 22 11.76 14.10 11.73
N SER A 23 10.54 13.83 12.18
CA SER A 23 10.05 12.46 12.41
C SER A 23 10.04 11.64 11.12
N LEU A 24 9.67 12.25 9.98
CA LEU A 24 9.72 11.56 8.69
C LEU A 24 11.17 11.24 8.27
N SER A 25 12.10 12.18 8.47
CA SER A 25 13.52 11.97 8.17
C SER A 25 14.12 10.85 9.02
N GLU A 26 13.75 10.77 10.29
CA GLU A 26 14.16 9.69 11.19
C GLU A 26 13.64 8.33 10.70
N LEU A 27 12.34 8.23 10.42
CA LEU A 27 11.72 7.01 9.92
C LEU A 27 12.41 6.51 8.63
N LYS A 28 12.74 7.41 7.71
CA LYS A 28 13.45 7.07 6.45
C LYS A 28 14.82 6.44 6.68
N GLN A 29 15.48 6.73 7.80
CA GLN A 29 16.84 6.28 8.10
C GLN A 29 16.87 4.95 8.86
N TYR A 30 15.73 4.41 9.29
CA TYR A 30 15.70 3.12 9.96
C TYR A 30 16.37 2.06 9.09
N SER A 31 17.33 1.32 9.65
CA SER A 31 17.97 0.19 8.97
C SER A 31 17.09 -1.06 9.07
N ARG A 32 16.50 -1.27 10.25
CA ARG A 32 15.62 -2.39 10.57
C ARG A 32 14.46 -1.89 11.45
N PRO A 33 13.34 -1.45 10.85
CA PRO A 33 12.18 -1.03 11.63
C PRO A 33 11.60 -2.21 12.43
N VAL A 34 10.93 -1.91 13.53
CA VAL A 34 10.04 -2.89 14.18
C VAL A 34 8.90 -3.28 13.24
N GLU A 35 8.37 -4.49 13.39
CA GLU A 35 7.38 -5.06 12.46
C GLU A 35 6.13 -4.19 12.34
N THR A 36 5.64 -3.63 13.45
CA THR A 36 4.46 -2.74 13.47
C THR A 36 4.67 -1.47 12.65
N VAL A 37 5.86 -0.88 12.70
CA VAL A 37 6.26 0.26 11.85
C VAL A 37 6.29 -0.14 10.38
N HIS A 38 6.92 -1.28 10.05
CA HIS A 38 7.00 -1.74 8.68
C HIS A 38 5.61 -2.03 8.12
N ARG A 39 4.76 -2.78 8.84
CA ARG A 39 3.38 -3.10 8.44
C ARG A 39 2.53 -1.86 8.21
N THR A 40 2.67 -0.86 9.07
CA THR A 40 1.99 0.44 8.89
C THR A 40 2.40 1.10 7.58
N VAL A 41 3.70 1.13 7.27
CA VAL A 41 4.21 1.66 6.00
C VAL A 41 3.74 0.82 4.81
N GLN A 42 3.67 -0.51 4.94
CA GLN A 42 3.12 -1.36 3.88
C GLN A 42 1.65 -1.05 3.60
N ALA A 43 0.82 -0.88 4.62
CA ALA A 43 -0.59 -0.53 4.46
C ALA A 43 -0.78 0.83 3.79
N LEU A 44 0.01 1.84 4.20
CA LEU A 44 0.03 3.15 3.56
C LEU A 44 0.40 3.04 2.08
N LEU A 45 1.51 2.37 1.77
CA LEU A 45 1.99 2.24 0.40
C LEU A 45 1.04 1.40 -0.48
N LEU A 46 0.34 0.42 0.11
CA LEU A 46 -0.68 -0.35 -0.58
C LEU A 46 -1.84 0.53 -1.05
N LEU A 47 -2.31 1.46 -0.21
CA LEU A 47 -3.32 2.47 -0.60
C LEU A 47 -2.81 3.37 -1.72
N LEU A 48 -1.52 3.70 -1.72
CA LEU A 48 -0.87 4.50 -2.77
C LEU A 48 -0.57 3.70 -4.05
N GLY A 49 -0.99 2.43 -4.13
CA GLY A 49 -0.87 1.60 -5.33
C GLY A 49 0.38 0.73 -5.40
N TYR A 50 1.16 0.63 -4.32
CA TYR A 50 2.30 -0.28 -4.24
C TYR A 50 1.88 -1.62 -3.62
N TYR A 51 1.69 -2.63 -4.45
CA TYR A 51 1.29 -3.97 -3.98
C TYR A 51 2.28 -4.58 -2.98
N GLU A 52 1.80 -5.40 -2.05
CA GLU A 52 2.53 -5.83 -0.85
C GLU A 52 3.87 -6.52 -1.12
N LYS A 53 4.01 -7.25 -2.25
CA LYS A 53 5.30 -7.89 -2.59
C LYS A 53 6.40 -6.87 -2.70
N ARG A 54 6.12 -5.70 -3.28
CA ARG A 54 7.08 -4.61 -3.52
C ARG A 54 7.58 -4.01 -2.21
N THR A 55 6.73 -4.00 -1.19
CA THR A 55 6.99 -3.38 0.11
C THR A 55 7.41 -4.39 1.18
N ARG A 56 7.54 -5.68 0.84
CA ARG A 56 7.90 -6.76 1.78
C ARG A 56 9.27 -6.59 2.44
N LYS A 57 10.19 -5.85 1.82
CA LYS A 57 11.50 -5.54 2.42
C LYS A 57 11.57 -4.04 2.68
N TRP A 58 12.07 -3.68 3.86
CA TRP A 58 12.15 -2.29 4.28
C TRP A 58 12.95 -1.40 3.32
N HIS A 59 14.10 -1.88 2.83
CA HIS A 59 14.93 -1.14 1.88
C HIS A 59 14.20 -0.76 0.58
N ARG A 60 13.13 -1.50 0.21
CA ARG A 60 12.26 -1.18 -0.93
C ARG A 60 11.22 -0.12 -0.60
N CYS A 61 10.88 0.05 0.67
CA CYS A 61 9.95 1.09 1.15
C CYS A 61 10.65 2.46 1.26
N GLN A 62 11.90 2.50 1.74
CA GLN A 62 12.65 3.73 1.96
C GLN A 62 12.67 4.71 0.76
N PRO A 63 12.94 4.29 -0.49
CA PRO A 63 12.88 5.22 -1.63
C PRO A 63 11.47 5.77 -1.87
N LEU A 64 10.43 4.97 -1.61
CA LEU A 64 9.02 5.40 -1.78
C LEU A 64 8.63 6.45 -0.72
N LEU A 65 9.20 6.35 0.48
CA LEU A 65 8.99 7.33 1.55
C LEU A 65 9.54 8.72 1.21
N LYS A 66 10.50 8.85 0.27
CA LYS A 66 11.07 10.16 -0.11
C LYS A 66 10.00 11.10 -0.67
N SER A 67 9.07 10.56 -1.47
CA SER A 67 8.01 11.30 -2.16
C SER A 67 6.64 11.19 -1.48
N ILE A 68 6.59 10.70 -0.24
CA ILE A 68 5.32 10.33 0.42
C ILE A 68 4.36 11.50 0.57
N ASN A 69 4.86 12.69 0.92
CA ASN A 69 4.01 13.88 1.09
C ASN A 69 3.34 14.29 -0.22
N LYS A 70 4.05 14.15 -1.36
CA LYS A 70 3.49 14.41 -2.69
C LYS A 70 2.39 13.39 -3.00
N PHE A 71 2.67 12.10 -2.82
CA PHE A 71 1.70 11.05 -3.11
C PHE A 71 0.44 11.14 -2.26
N VAL A 72 0.56 11.50 -0.97
CA VAL A 72 -0.60 11.71 -0.11
C VAL A 72 -1.36 12.99 -0.48
N ALA A 73 -0.68 14.07 -0.88
CA ALA A 73 -1.34 15.29 -1.31
C ALA A 73 -2.16 15.09 -2.60
N GLU A 74 -1.67 14.28 -3.52
CA GLU A 74 -2.32 13.96 -4.80
C GLU A 74 -3.31 12.77 -4.70
N PHE A 75 -3.40 12.14 -3.53
CA PHE A 75 -4.19 10.94 -3.32
C PHE A 75 -5.69 11.20 -3.47
N GLN A 76 -6.37 10.30 -4.18
CA GLN A 76 -7.81 10.36 -4.41
C GLN A 76 -8.47 9.02 -4.06
N PRO A 77 -9.24 8.94 -2.96
CA PRO A 77 -9.86 7.70 -2.49
C PRO A 77 -10.71 6.98 -3.55
N ARG A 78 -11.36 7.74 -4.45
CA ARG A 78 -12.22 7.20 -5.53
C ARG A 78 -11.52 6.25 -6.49
N PHE A 79 -10.20 6.39 -6.66
CA PHE A 79 -9.42 5.54 -7.57
C PHE A 79 -8.89 4.27 -6.90
N VAL A 80 -9.13 4.09 -5.60
CA VAL A 80 -8.70 2.90 -4.88
C VAL A 80 -9.77 1.81 -4.99
N ASP A 81 -9.35 0.64 -5.48
CA ASP A 81 -10.16 -0.57 -5.48
C ASP A 81 -10.52 -0.95 -4.03
N PRO A 82 -11.80 -1.18 -3.70
CA PRO A 82 -12.22 -1.49 -2.33
C PRO A 82 -11.46 -2.64 -1.69
N ARG A 83 -11.01 -3.63 -2.47
CA ARG A 83 -10.29 -4.81 -1.96
C ARG A 83 -8.87 -4.47 -1.52
N ILE A 84 -8.25 -3.45 -2.13
CA ILE A 84 -6.96 -2.90 -1.72
C ILE A 84 -7.11 -2.13 -0.41
N ALA A 85 -8.18 -1.34 -0.28
CA ALA A 85 -8.51 -0.65 0.97
C ALA A 85 -8.83 -1.65 2.09
N ALA A 86 -9.59 -2.71 1.80
CA ALA A 86 -9.90 -3.78 2.74
C ALA A 86 -8.64 -4.51 3.21
N ARG A 87 -7.72 -4.84 2.30
CA ARG A 87 -6.43 -5.44 2.67
C ARG A 87 -5.55 -4.51 3.51
N SER A 88 -5.55 -3.22 3.20
CA SER A 88 -4.84 -2.22 4.02
C SER A 88 -5.45 -2.14 5.42
N SER A 89 -6.78 -2.17 5.53
CA SER A 89 -7.50 -2.19 6.80
C SER A 89 -7.19 -3.45 7.61
N GLU A 90 -7.11 -4.61 6.97
CA GLU A 90 -6.73 -5.88 7.61
C GLU A 90 -5.31 -5.84 8.18
N ILE A 91 -4.33 -5.29 7.44
CA ILE A 91 -2.96 -5.12 7.93
C ILE A 91 -2.91 -4.19 9.16
N LEU A 92 -3.71 -3.11 9.15
CA LEU A 92 -3.75 -2.15 10.25
C LEU A 92 -4.51 -2.68 11.47
N GLY A 93 -5.47 -3.58 11.26
CA GLY A 93 -6.30 -4.17 12.32
C GLY A 93 -5.54 -5.05 13.30
N SER A 94 -4.35 -5.53 12.92
CA SER A 94 -3.46 -6.31 13.81
C SER A 94 -2.46 -5.44 14.57
N ILE A 95 -2.45 -4.12 14.39
CA ILE A 95 -1.47 -3.21 14.99
C ILE A 95 -2.09 -2.48 16.18
N ASP A 96 -1.42 -2.54 17.34
CA ASP A 96 -1.80 -1.71 18.49
C ASP A 96 -1.43 -0.24 18.22
N LYS A 97 -2.46 0.60 18.23
CA LYS A 97 -2.35 2.07 18.10
C LYS A 97 -1.41 2.69 19.14
N ARG A 98 -1.38 2.18 20.38
CA ARG A 98 -0.52 2.70 21.45
C ARG A 98 0.93 2.35 21.19
N GLU A 99 1.18 1.11 20.74
CA GLU A 99 2.53 0.65 20.42
C GLU A 99 3.12 1.50 19.29
N ILE A 100 2.40 1.69 18.19
CA ILE A 100 2.94 2.45 17.04
C ILE A 100 3.20 3.93 17.38
N ALA A 101 2.39 4.53 18.27
CA ALA A 101 2.60 5.89 18.78
C ALA A 101 3.91 6.01 19.59
N LEU A 102 4.25 4.98 20.37
CA LEU A 102 5.49 4.93 21.15
C LEU A 102 6.72 4.67 20.27
N GLN A 103 6.56 3.90 19.20
CA GLN A 103 7.68 3.50 18.33
C GLN A 103 8.10 4.59 17.35
N SER A 104 7.15 5.30 16.73
CA SER A 104 7.48 6.34 15.75
C SER A 104 6.32 7.29 15.51
N ALA A 105 6.54 8.58 15.74
CA ALA A 105 5.55 9.63 15.47
C ALA A 105 5.14 9.69 13.99
N ALA A 106 6.09 9.48 13.07
CA ALA A 106 5.79 9.45 11.64
C ALA A 106 4.98 8.22 11.24
N ALA A 107 5.32 7.04 11.79
CA ALA A 107 4.54 5.84 11.54
C ALA A 107 3.13 5.94 12.15
N PHE A 108 2.97 6.58 13.32
CA PHE A 108 1.66 6.85 13.90
C PHE A 108 0.80 7.76 13.00
N ALA A 109 1.37 8.82 12.44
CA ALA A 109 0.66 9.66 11.48
C ALA A 109 0.24 8.87 10.23
N PHE A 110 1.09 7.97 9.73
CA PHE A 110 0.76 7.06 8.63
C PHE A 110 -0.40 6.12 8.99
N TYR A 111 -0.36 5.54 10.19
CA TYR A 111 -1.42 4.69 10.71
C TYR A 111 -2.75 5.43 10.76
N GLN A 112 -2.79 6.62 11.38
CA GLN A 112 -4.01 7.42 11.50
C GLN A 112 -4.58 7.80 10.14
N TRP A 113 -3.71 8.22 9.22
CA TRP A 113 -4.10 8.54 7.86
C TRP A 113 -4.70 7.33 7.14
N ALA A 114 -4.03 6.18 7.19
CA ALA A 114 -4.47 4.97 6.49
C ALA A 114 -5.77 4.41 7.07
N VAL A 115 -5.96 4.47 8.39
CA VAL A 115 -7.23 4.10 9.04
C VAL A 115 -8.38 5.02 8.60
N ARG A 116 -8.19 6.35 8.63
CA ARG A 116 -9.21 7.31 8.17
C ARG A 116 -9.58 7.09 6.70
N THR A 117 -8.57 6.89 5.86
CA THR A 117 -8.76 6.64 4.41
C THR A 117 -9.51 5.33 4.16
N THR A 118 -9.08 4.23 4.78
CA THR A 118 -9.73 2.91 4.59
C THR A 118 -11.17 2.90 5.09
N GLN A 119 -11.43 3.54 6.24
CA GLN A 119 -12.78 3.68 6.78
C GLN A 119 -13.69 4.47 5.83
N SER A 120 -13.21 5.61 5.32
CA SER A 120 -14.01 6.42 4.39
C SER A 120 -14.29 5.68 3.07
N ILE A 121 -13.36 4.84 2.60
CA ILE A 121 -13.60 3.96 1.45
C ILE A 121 -14.64 2.89 1.81
N LYS A 122 -14.52 2.25 2.97
CA LYS A 122 -15.46 1.23 3.45
C LYS A 122 -16.89 1.76 3.50
N ASP A 123 -17.09 2.94 4.09
CA ASP A 123 -18.41 3.58 4.24
C ASP A 123 -19.06 3.96 2.89
N ALA A 124 -18.24 4.16 1.86
CA ALA A 124 -18.69 4.42 0.49
C ALA A 124 -18.80 3.14 -0.38
N THR A 125 -18.48 1.96 0.15
CA THR A 125 -18.58 0.67 -0.57
C THR A 125 -19.75 -0.16 -0.03
N SER A 126 -20.33 -1.03 -0.86
CA SER A 126 -21.12 -2.15 -0.35
C SER A 126 -20.24 -3.13 0.44
N VAL A 127 -20.85 -3.81 1.42
CA VAL A 127 -20.17 -4.76 2.30
C VAL A 127 -19.52 -5.90 1.51
N ASP A 128 -20.22 -6.42 0.50
CA ASP A 128 -19.77 -7.56 -0.32
C ASP A 128 -18.51 -7.26 -1.16
N SER A 129 -18.26 -5.98 -1.45
CA SER A 129 -17.09 -5.56 -2.24
C SER A 129 -15.87 -5.23 -1.39
N PHE A 130 -16.03 -5.03 -0.07
CA PHE A 130 -14.94 -4.66 0.84
C PHE A 130 -14.27 -5.90 1.44
N VAL A 131 -13.77 -6.79 0.57
CA VAL A 131 -13.09 -8.03 0.94
C VAL A 131 -11.58 -7.90 0.67
N PRO A 132 -10.68 -8.26 1.60
CA PRO A 132 -9.24 -8.12 1.41
C PRO A 132 -8.71 -8.83 0.16
N ALA A 133 -8.00 -8.10 -0.70
CA ALA A 133 -7.34 -8.67 -1.86
C ALA A 133 -6.13 -9.52 -1.45
N SER A 134 -6.06 -10.76 -1.94
CA SER A 134 -4.85 -11.57 -1.91
C SER A 134 -3.73 -10.92 -2.75
N MET A 135 -2.49 -11.32 -2.50
CA MET A 135 -1.31 -10.87 -3.26
C MET A 135 -1.46 -11.05 -4.78
N VAL A 136 -2.07 -12.15 -5.21
CA VAL A 136 -2.32 -12.42 -6.64
C VAL A 136 -3.34 -11.42 -7.19
N GLN A 137 -4.40 -11.15 -6.44
CA GLN A 137 -5.42 -10.17 -6.83
C GLN A 137 -4.85 -8.75 -6.87
N GLN A 138 -4.01 -8.35 -5.90
CA GLN A 138 -3.36 -7.05 -5.91
C GLN A 138 -2.54 -6.82 -7.18
N ARG A 139 -1.78 -7.83 -7.61
CA ARG A 139 -1.00 -7.78 -8.86
C ARG A 139 -1.89 -7.43 -10.06
N TRP A 140 -3.05 -8.07 -10.17
CA TRP A 140 -4.01 -7.81 -11.24
C TRP A 140 -4.66 -6.42 -11.13
N ILE A 141 -5.14 -6.06 -9.94
CA ILE A 141 -5.79 -4.78 -9.66
C ILE A 141 -4.85 -3.60 -9.95
N LEU A 142 -3.61 -3.71 -9.49
CA LEU A 142 -2.58 -2.68 -9.60
C LEU A 142 -1.76 -2.80 -10.89
N ARG A 143 -2.17 -3.67 -11.82
CA ARG A 143 -1.58 -3.85 -13.17
C ARG A 143 -0.06 -4.10 -13.15
N VAL A 144 0.40 -4.85 -12.15
CA VAL A 144 1.81 -5.24 -12.02
C VAL A 144 2.13 -6.32 -13.04
N THR A 145 3.19 -6.13 -13.82
CA THR A 145 3.59 -7.06 -14.88
C THR A 145 4.18 -8.35 -14.31
N MET A 146 4.22 -9.42 -15.11
CA MET A 146 4.87 -10.66 -14.70
C MET A 146 6.37 -10.48 -14.50
N GLU A 147 6.98 -9.60 -15.29
CA GLU A 147 8.40 -9.26 -15.21
C GLU A 147 8.72 -8.57 -13.89
N GLU A 148 7.92 -7.57 -13.48
CA GLU A 148 8.09 -6.90 -12.18
C GLU A 148 7.90 -7.88 -11.02
N ASP A 149 6.85 -8.70 -11.05
CA ASP A 149 6.58 -9.70 -10.02
C ASP A 149 7.71 -10.74 -9.91
N SER A 150 8.24 -11.21 -11.03
CA SER A 150 9.34 -12.18 -11.08
C SER A 150 10.66 -11.59 -10.62
N ALA A 151 10.93 -10.32 -10.95
CA ALA A 151 12.12 -9.61 -10.48
C ALA A 151 12.14 -9.50 -8.95
N LEU A 152 10.98 -9.28 -8.33
CA LEU A 152 10.86 -9.21 -6.87
C LEU A 152 11.00 -10.57 -6.20
N ASP A 153 10.56 -11.67 -6.84
CA ASP A 153 10.87 -13.03 -6.36
C ASP A 153 12.37 -13.34 -6.40
N PHE A 154 13.06 -12.89 -7.46
CA PHE A 154 14.50 -13.05 -7.57
C PHE A 154 15.24 -12.27 -6.48
N GLN A 155 14.84 -11.02 -6.21
CA GLN A 155 15.41 -10.23 -5.12
C GLN A 155 15.14 -10.85 -3.74
N ASP A 156 13.97 -11.46 -3.54
CA ASP A 156 13.59 -12.05 -2.25
C ASP A 156 14.26 -13.41 -1.99
N LYS A 157 14.51 -14.22 -3.02
CA LYS A 157 14.89 -15.64 -2.87
C LYS A 157 16.14 -16.06 -3.65
N GLY A 158 16.69 -15.19 -4.50
CA GLY A 158 17.72 -15.57 -5.48
C GLY A 158 17.23 -16.50 -6.59
N ILE A 159 15.91 -16.77 -6.67
CA ILE A 159 15.34 -17.73 -7.62
C ILE A 159 14.90 -17.00 -8.90
N ARG A 160 15.62 -17.20 -10.01
CA ARG A 160 15.15 -16.80 -11.34
C ARG A 160 14.10 -17.81 -11.79
N LYS A 161 12.82 -17.53 -11.59
CA LYS A 161 11.78 -18.26 -12.33
C LYS A 161 11.93 -17.90 -13.80
N LYS A 162 12.23 -18.89 -14.65
CA LYS A 162 12.29 -18.69 -16.10
C LYS A 162 10.92 -18.16 -16.54
N SER A 163 10.89 -16.91 -17.02
CA SER A 163 9.75 -16.42 -17.78
C SER A 163 9.52 -17.38 -18.94
N ALA A 164 8.29 -17.89 -19.06
CA ALA A 164 7.93 -18.80 -20.14
C ALA A 164 8.26 -18.11 -21.48
N ARG A 165 9.23 -18.69 -22.21
CA ARG A 165 9.63 -18.21 -23.54
C ARG A 165 8.40 -18.24 -24.45
N ARG A 166 8.15 -17.13 -25.16
CA ARG A 166 7.22 -17.07 -26.29
C ARG A 166 7.50 -18.24 -27.26
N PRO A 167 6.49 -18.85 -27.89
CA PRO A 167 6.74 -19.84 -28.93
C PRO A 167 7.51 -19.16 -30.07
N ARG A 168 8.63 -19.76 -30.47
CA ARG A 168 9.32 -19.44 -31.72
C ARG A 168 8.35 -19.76 -32.85
N THR A 169 7.93 -18.75 -33.59
CA THR A 169 7.34 -18.94 -34.91
C THR A 169 8.42 -19.56 -35.81
N SER A 170 8.28 -20.84 -36.12
CA SER A 170 9.00 -21.45 -37.24
C SER A 170 8.40 -20.88 -38.52
N LYS A 171 9.24 -20.17 -39.29
CA LYS A 171 8.94 -19.83 -40.68
C LYS A 171 8.93 -21.14 -41.50
N ILE A 172 7.91 -21.29 -42.34
CA ILE A 172 7.89 -22.20 -43.49
C ILE A 172 8.53 -21.44 -44.65
#